data_AF-A0A7C6AIW2-F1
#
_entry.id   AF-A0A7C6AIW2-F1
#
_cell.length_a   1.000
_cell.length_b   1.000
_cell.length_c   1.000
_cell.angle_alpha   90.00
_cell.angle_beta   90.00
_cell.angle_gamma   90.00
#
_symmetry.space_group_name_H-M   'P 1'
#
loop_
_entity.id
_entity.type
_entity.pdbx_description
1 polymer ?
#
loop_
_entity_poly.entity_id
_entity_poly.type
_entity_poly.pdbx_seq_one_letter_code
_entity_poly.pdbx_strand_id
1 'polypeptide(L)'
;MHQVILLSYFCPQESRTSLKNSRCAEFWVVDVYKDGLYEISVRRWPEEVDIPIYEAPEKGVVFKPTHVRLKIAEFDMTKPIQEGDKAAVFEIPLKKGLSRLQAWFIDGRENGFVNGAFYVYVKRPDL
;
A
#
# COMPACT_ATOMS: atom_id res chain seq x y z
N MET A 1 -14.02 -15.59 -4.25
CA MET A 1 -13.69 -14.81 -5.46
C MET A 1 -13.09 -13.50 -4.98
N HIS A 2 -11.77 -13.43 -4.87
CA HIS A 2 -11.06 -12.23 -4.42
C HIS A 2 -10.94 -11.29 -5.63
N GLN A 3 -11.73 -10.22 -5.64
CA GLN A 3 -11.79 -9.32 -6.79
C GLN A 3 -10.47 -8.55 -6.91
N VAL A 4 -9.79 -8.84 -8.02
CA VAL A 4 -8.51 -8.32 -8.49
C VAL A 4 -8.62 -6.83 -8.81
N ILE A 5 -7.65 -6.02 -8.37
CA ILE A 5 -7.18 -4.89 -9.19
C ILE A 5 -5.66 -4.94 -9.28
N LEU A 6 -5.21 -5.04 -10.53
CA LEU A 6 -3.85 -5.05 -11.01
C LEU A 6 -3.00 -3.91 -10.42
N LEU A 7 -1.78 -4.26 -10.04
CA LEU A 7 -0.65 -3.32 -10.01
C LEU A 7 -0.37 -2.83 -11.44
N SER A 8 -1.12 -1.85 -11.92
CA SER A 8 -0.71 -1.08 -13.09
C SER A 8 0.45 -0.17 -12.66
N TYR A 9 1.68 -0.60 -12.90
CA TYR A 9 2.82 0.30 -13.02
C TYR A 9 2.61 1.16 -14.27
N PHE A 10 1.76 2.18 -14.18
CA PHE A 10 1.57 3.12 -15.28
C PHE A 10 2.57 4.27 -15.12
N CYS A 11 3.65 4.20 -15.91
CA CYS A 11 4.61 5.28 -16.13
C CYS A 11 4.32 5.88 -17.51
N PRO A 12 3.64 7.05 -17.62
CA PRO A 12 3.68 7.81 -18.85
C PRO A 12 5.05 8.49 -18.94
N GLN A 13 5.87 7.98 -19.84
CA GLN A 13 7.10 8.62 -20.29
C GLN A 13 6.76 9.97 -20.93
N GLU A 14 7.31 11.05 -20.39
CA GLU A 14 7.76 12.16 -21.24
C GLU A 14 8.93 12.90 -20.61
N SER A 15 10.14 12.42 -20.88
CA SER A 15 11.21 13.20 -21.51
C SER A 15 12.54 12.47 -21.38
N ARG A 16 13.20 12.34 -22.54
CA ARG A 16 14.56 11.84 -22.72
C ARG A 16 15.50 12.50 -21.71
N THR A 17 16.12 11.71 -20.83
CA THR A 17 17.58 11.64 -20.56
C THR A 17 17.81 10.69 -19.36
N SER A 18 18.80 9.83 -19.50
CA SER A 18 19.21 8.75 -18.59
C SER A 18 19.31 9.14 -17.11
N LEU A 19 18.53 8.52 -16.24
CA LEU A 19 18.81 8.40 -14.80
C LEU A 19 18.36 7.02 -14.27
N LYS A 20 19.29 6.31 -13.62
CA LYS A 20 19.11 5.04 -12.92
C LYS A 20 18.13 5.21 -11.74
N ASN A 21 17.28 4.22 -11.53
CA ASN A 21 16.41 4.01 -10.35
C ASN A 21 15.25 5.01 -10.15
N SER A 22 14.43 5.19 -11.19
CA SER A 22 13.25 6.08 -11.13
C SER A 22 12.03 5.40 -10.50
N ARG A 23 11.55 6.06 -9.43
CA ARG A 23 10.45 5.73 -8.51
C ARG A 23 9.14 6.24 -9.10
N CYS A 24 8.26 5.35 -9.59
CA CYS A 24 7.04 5.77 -10.29
C CYS A 24 5.82 4.95 -9.87
N ALA A 25 5.18 5.37 -8.78
CA ALA A 25 3.72 5.42 -8.60
C ALA A 25 3.46 6.20 -7.29
N GLU A 26 3.07 7.47 -7.39
CA GLU A 26 2.72 8.27 -6.21
C GLU A 26 1.36 7.84 -5.63
N PHE A 27 0.49 7.26 -6.46
CA PHE A 27 -0.84 6.79 -6.08
C PHE A 27 -1.36 5.69 -7.04
N TRP A 28 -2.32 4.90 -6.58
CA TRP A 28 -3.17 4.00 -7.38
C TRP A 28 -4.54 4.66 -7.62
N VAL A 29 -5.09 4.53 -8.82
CA VAL A 29 -6.48 4.90 -9.08
C VAL A 29 -7.37 3.69 -8.77
N VAL A 30 -8.37 3.89 -7.92
CA VAL A 30 -9.34 2.87 -7.52
C VAL A 30 -10.72 3.33 -7.93
N ASP A 31 -11.45 2.51 -8.67
CA ASP A 31 -12.86 2.74 -8.98
C ASP A 31 -13.73 1.98 -7.97
N VAL A 32 -14.34 2.70 -7.05
CA VAL A 32 -15.24 2.12 -6.06
C VAL A 32 -16.60 1.93 -6.71
N TYR A 33 -16.96 0.68 -7.03
CA TYR A 33 -18.20 0.40 -7.77
C TYR A 33 -19.48 0.61 -6.95
N LYS A 34 -19.40 0.45 -5.61
CA LYS A 34 -20.52 0.56 -4.69
C LYS A 34 -20.09 1.20 -3.38
N ASP A 35 -20.96 2.03 -2.80
CA ASP A 35 -20.82 2.50 -1.42
C ASP A 35 -20.73 1.30 -0.46
N GLY A 36 -19.90 1.42 0.57
CA GLY A 36 -19.77 0.38 1.60
C GLY A 36 -18.53 0.52 2.48
N LEU A 37 -18.40 -0.39 3.43
CA LEU A 37 -17.20 -0.55 4.25
C LEU A 37 -16.21 -1.45 3.51
N TYR A 38 -14.97 -0.99 3.41
CA TYR A 38 -13.89 -1.73 2.77
C TYR A 38 -12.76 -1.98 3.76
N GLU A 39 -12.22 -3.18 3.71
CA GLU A 39 -11.00 -3.56 4.40
C GLU A 39 -9.83 -3.44 3.42
N ILE A 40 -8.90 -2.54 3.72
CA ILE A 40 -7.70 -2.30 2.92
C ILE A 40 -6.50 -2.80 3.72
N SER A 41 -5.83 -3.82 3.20
CA SER A 41 -4.64 -4.43 3.80
C SER A 41 -3.38 -3.97 3.06
N VAL A 42 -2.52 -3.24 3.76
CA VAL A 42 -1.20 -2.83 3.25
C VAL A 42 -0.15 -3.80 3.78
N ARG A 43 0.63 -4.40 2.87
CA ARG A 43 1.63 -5.42 3.17
C ARG A 43 2.96 -5.07 2.55
N ARG A 44 4.04 -5.58 3.11
CA ARG A 44 5.38 -5.54 2.49
C ARG A 44 5.59 -6.67 1.49
N TRP A 45 5.00 -7.82 1.78
CA TRP A 45 5.12 -9.03 0.97
C TRP A 45 3.75 -9.43 0.42
N PRO A 46 3.70 -10.16 -0.71
CA PRO A 46 2.46 -10.77 -1.16
C PRO A 46 1.84 -11.61 -0.04
N GLU A 47 0.51 -11.70 -0.02
CA GLU A 47 -0.19 -12.51 0.99
C GLU A 47 0.18 -13.99 0.94
N GLU A 48 0.55 -14.49 -0.24
CA GLU A 48 0.89 -15.89 -0.52
C GLU A 48 2.20 -16.33 0.12
N VAL A 49 3.11 -15.39 0.37
CA VAL A 49 4.43 -15.68 0.94
C VAL A 49 4.37 -15.70 2.47
N ASP A 50 3.36 -15.06 3.07
CA ASP A 50 3.06 -15.10 4.51
C ASP A 50 4.22 -14.68 5.45
N ILE A 51 5.12 -13.81 4.96
CA ILE A 51 6.26 -13.29 5.73
C ILE A 51 5.86 -12.00 6.48
N PRO A 52 6.31 -11.80 7.74
CA PRO A 52 6.12 -10.54 8.47
C PRO A 52 6.80 -9.33 7.83
N ILE A 53 6.28 -8.14 8.11
CA ILE A 53 6.77 -6.86 7.59
C ILE A 53 8.25 -6.63 7.95
N TYR A 54 8.68 -7.02 9.15
CA TYR A 54 10.06 -6.80 9.61
C TYR A 54 11.06 -7.84 9.10
N GLU A 55 10.55 -8.96 8.59
CA GLU A 55 11.36 -10.05 8.07
C GLU A 55 11.63 -9.86 6.58
N ALA A 56 12.64 -10.57 6.09
CA ALA A 56 12.95 -10.62 4.68
C ALA A 56 13.45 -12.03 4.32
N PRO A 57 13.12 -12.55 3.12
CA PRO A 57 13.67 -13.81 2.63
C PRO A 57 15.21 -13.73 2.52
N GLU A 58 15.90 -14.87 2.40
CA GLU A 58 17.37 -15.04 2.61
C GLU A 58 18.33 -14.03 1.95
N LYS A 59 17.88 -13.21 0.99
CA LYS A 59 18.66 -12.14 0.33
C LYS A 59 18.06 -10.75 0.48
N GLY A 60 17.07 -10.57 1.36
CA GLY A 60 16.34 -9.33 1.53
C GLY A 60 16.96 -8.41 2.59
N VAL A 61 16.71 -7.11 2.44
CA VAL A 61 17.17 -6.09 3.39
C VAL A 61 16.21 -6.06 4.58
N VAL A 62 16.75 -6.08 5.80
CA VAL A 62 15.95 -5.87 7.01
C VAL A 62 15.36 -4.46 6.97
N PHE A 63 14.03 -4.35 7.06
CA PHE A 63 13.32 -3.09 7.01
C PHE A 63 12.32 -3.04 8.17
N LYS A 64 12.49 -2.09 9.08
CA LYS A 64 11.73 -1.96 10.33
C LYS A 64 11.00 -0.61 10.40
N PRO A 65 9.98 -0.38 9.57
CA PRO A 65 9.14 0.81 9.68
C PRO A 65 8.36 0.79 10.99
N THR A 66 8.05 1.95 11.55
CA THR A 66 7.28 2.04 12.80
C THR A 66 5.78 2.13 12.56
N HIS A 67 5.37 2.68 11.41
CA HIS A 67 3.95 2.85 11.07
C HIS A 67 3.68 2.64 9.57
N VAL A 68 2.42 2.37 9.25
CA VAL A 68 1.86 2.48 7.90
C VAL A 68 0.93 3.68 7.86
N ARG A 69 1.10 4.54 6.84
CA ARG A 69 0.15 5.59 6.48
C ARG A 69 -0.60 5.18 5.23
N LEU A 70 -1.92 5.32 5.23
CA LEU A 70 -2.80 5.08 4.09
C LEU A 70 -3.63 6.33 3.85
N LYS A 71 -3.66 6.80 2.61
CA LYS A 71 -4.51 7.90 2.18
C LYS A 71 -5.41 7.46 1.04
N ILE A 72 -6.72 7.63 1.18
CA ILE A 72 -7.70 7.35 0.13
C ILE A 72 -8.91 8.27 0.28
N ALA A 73 -9.34 8.87 -0.82
CA ALA A 73 -10.41 9.87 -0.83
C ALA A 73 -10.13 10.99 0.20
N GLU A 74 -11.00 11.18 1.18
CA GLU A 74 -10.83 12.14 2.28
C GLU A 74 -10.08 11.57 3.50
N PHE A 75 -9.83 10.25 3.53
CA PHE A 75 -9.22 9.57 4.66
C PHE A 75 -7.70 9.62 4.56
N ASP A 76 -7.06 9.99 5.67
CA ASP A 76 -5.61 9.95 5.85
C ASP A 76 -5.33 9.36 7.23
N MET A 77 -4.92 8.09 7.24
CA MET A 77 -4.85 7.26 8.44
C MET A 77 -3.44 6.73 8.64
N THR A 78 -2.98 6.67 9.88
CA THR A 78 -1.70 6.07 10.25
C THR A 78 -1.92 5.03 11.34
N LYS A 79 -1.35 3.84 11.17
CA LYS A 79 -1.38 2.74 12.16
C LYS A 79 0.03 2.31 12.52
N PRO A 80 0.32 2.03 13.81
CA PRO A 80 1.60 1.46 14.22
C PRO A 80 1.75 0.04 13.68
N ILE A 81 3.00 -0.40 13.52
CA ILE A 81 3.36 -1.78 13.15
C ILE A 81 4.09 -2.41 14.31
N GLN A 82 3.78 -3.67 14.58
CA GLN A 82 4.41 -4.48 15.62
C GLN A 82 5.24 -5.60 14.99
N GLU A 83 6.13 -6.18 15.80
CA GLU A 83 6.87 -7.38 15.41
C GLU A 83 5.89 -8.54 15.16
N GLY A 84 6.08 -9.25 14.04
CA GLY A 84 5.18 -10.32 13.61
C GLY A 84 4.00 -9.86 12.74
N ASP A 85 3.73 -8.55 12.63
CA ASP A 85 2.66 -8.06 11.75
C ASP A 85 2.98 -8.39 10.29
N LYS A 86 1.99 -8.98 9.60
CA LYS A 86 2.08 -9.31 8.16
C LYS A 86 1.41 -8.26 7.28
N ALA A 87 0.47 -7.49 7.85
CA ALA A 87 -0.30 -6.47 7.19
C ALA A 87 -0.73 -5.38 8.18
N ALA A 88 -0.85 -4.15 7.70
CA ALA A 88 -1.63 -3.11 8.36
C ALA A 88 -3.01 -3.04 7.70
N VAL A 89 -4.05 -3.39 8.45
CA VAL A 89 -5.43 -3.46 7.96
C VAL A 89 -6.19 -2.20 8.34
N PHE A 90 -6.88 -1.59 7.38
CA PHE A 90 -7.69 -0.37 7.56
C PHE A 90 -9.13 -0.64 7.15
N GLU A 91 -10.08 -0.26 7.99
CA GLU A 91 -11.51 -0.33 7.66
C GLU A 91 -11.98 1.08 7.31
N ILE A 92 -12.38 1.29 6.05
CA ILE A 92 -12.70 2.61 5.52
C ILE A 92 -14.06 2.59 4.82
N PRO A 93 -15.01 3.45 5.22
CA PRO A 93 -16.24 3.63 4.47
C PRO A 93 -15.96 4.43 3.19
N LEU A 94 -16.11 3.81 2.03
CA LEU A 94 -15.89 4.46 0.73
C LEU A 94 -17.21 4.72 0.02
N LYS A 95 -17.28 5.86 -0.65
CA LYS A 95 -18.36 6.22 -1.58
C LYS A 95 -18.04 5.72 -2.98
N LYS A 96 -19.08 5.39 -3.75
CA LYS A 96 -18.96 5.03 -5.16
C LYS A 96 -18.27 6.14 -5.93
N GLY A 97 -17.33 5.77 -6.79
CA GLY A 97 -16.61 6.67 -7.69
C GLY A 97 -15.10 6.46 -7.67
N LEU A 98 -14.42 7.27 -8.48
CA LEU A 98 -12.96 7.24 -8.60
C LEU A 98 -12.31 7.85 -7.37
N SER A 99 -11.29 7.16 -6.85
CA SER A 99 -10.47 7.61 -5.72
C SER A 99 -9.00 7.37 -6.01
N ARG A 100 -8.14 8.16 -5.36
CA ARG A 100 -6.68 7.93 -5.35
C ARG A 100 -6.30 7.28 -4.03
N LEU A 101 -5.64 6.13 -4.10
CA LEU A 101 -5.07 5.43 -2.96
C LEU A 101 -3.57 5.67 -2.92
N GLN A 102 -3.04 5.95 -1.75
CA GLN A 102 -1.62 6.07 -1.49
C GLN A 102 -1.29 5.36 -0.18
N ALA A 103 -0.15 4.69 -0.12
CA ALA A 103 0.28 3.98 1.07
C ALA A 103 1.78 4.13 1.26
N TRP A 104 2.20 4.29 2.52
CA TRP A 104 3.60 4.47 2.89
C TRP A 104 3.90 3.71 4.16
N PHE A 105 5.13 3.19 4.24
CA PHE A 105 5.73 2.82 5.50
C PHE A 105 6.63 3.96 5.97
N ILE A 106 6.50 4.34 7.24
CA ILE A 106 7.21 5.48 7.84
C ILE A 106 7.94 5.04 9.11
N ASP A 107 9.09 5.66 9.40
CA ASP A 107 9.95 5.30 10.53
C ASP A 107 9.89 6.30 11.71
N GLY A 108 8.83 7.10 11.80
CA GLY A 108 8.59 8.03 12.90
C GLY A 108 9.45 9.29 12.89
N ARG A 109 10.36 9.45 11.91
CA ARG A 109 11.04 10.72 11.66
C ARG A 109 10.17 11.64 10.82
N GLU A 110 10.22 12.94 11.08
CA GLU A 110 9.60 13.95 10.23
C GLU A 110 10.20 13.83 8.82
N ASN A 111 9.36 13.56 7.80
CA ASN A 111 9.74 13.21 6.42
C ASN A 111 10.46 11.86 6.21
N GLY A 112 10.43 10.96 7.20
CA GLY A 112 10.98 9.60 7.12
C GLY A 112 10.13 8.65 6.28
N PHE A 113 9.99 8.95 4.98
CA PHE A 113 9.44 8.00 4.01
C PHE A 113 10.48 6.92 3.76
N VAL A 114 10.18 5.68 4.12
CA VAL A 114 11.08 4.58 3.83
C VAL A 114 10.44 3.68 2.78
N ASN A 115 11.08 3.66 1.61
CA ASN A 115 10.64 2.87 0.47
C ASN A 115 10.91 1.38 0.72
N GLY A 116 9.87 0.58 0.52
CA GLY A 116 9.90 -0.87 0.41
C GLY A 116 8.95 -1.30 -0.72
N ALA A 117 9.05 -2.53 -1.19
CA ALA A 117 8.00 -3.10 -2.03
C ALA A 117 6.74 -3.25 -1.17
N PHE A 118 5.58 -2.82 -1.69
CA PHE A 118 4.32 -2.84 -0.95
C PHE A 118 3.18 -3.39 -1.82
N TYR A 119 2.30 -4.17 -1.19
CA TYR A 119 1.11 -4.76 -1.76
C TYR A 119 -0.11 -4.18 -1.04
N VAL A 120 -1.15 -3.85 -1.79
CA VAL A 120 -2.41 -3.37 -1.23
C VAL A 120 -3.52 -4.30 -1.70
N TYR A 121 -4.23 -4.87 -0.74
CA TYR A 121 -5.38 -5.74 -0.98
C TYR A 121 -6.63 -5.02 -0.49
N VAL A 122 -7.69 -5.06 -1.28
CA VAL A 122 -8.97 -4.44 -0.94
C VAL A 122 -10.02 -5.54 -0.90
N LYS A 123 -10.66 -5.69 0.26
CA LYS A 123 -11.76 -6.61 0.47
C LYS A 123 -12.99 -5.83 0.90
N ARG A 124 -14.15 -6.30 0.50
CA ARG A 124 -15.43 -5.83 0.98
C ARG A 124 -16.04 -6.93 1.86
N PRO A 125 -16.14 -6.77 3.19
CA PRO A 125 -16.57 -7.85 4.08
C PRO A 125 -18.00 -8.35 3.85
N ASP A 126 -18.88 -7.54 3.25
CA ASP A 126 -20.28 -7.86 2.97
C ASP A 126 -20.54 -8.51 1.59
N LEU A 127 -19.49 -8.88 0.84
CA LEU A 127 -19.56 -9.60 -0.44
C LEU A 127 -18.88 -10.97 -0.34
#